data_AF-A0AAD8H0S7-F1
#
_entry.id   AF-A0AAD8H0S7-F1
#
_cell.length_a   1.000
_cell.length_b   1.000
_cell.length_c   1.000
_cell.angle_alpha   90.00
_cell.angle_beta   90.00
_cell.angle_gamma   90.00
#
_symmetry.space_group_name_H-M   'P 1'
#
loop_
_entity.id
_entity.type
_entity.pdbx_description
1 polymer ?
#
loop_
_entity_poly.entity_id
_entity_poly.type
_entity_poly.pdbx_seq_one_letter_code
_entity_poly.pdbx_strand_id
1 'polypeptide(L)'
;MGSRAKKKVRTKPDNEGEDRISGLPDELIHKIYSFLDAKEAVQASVLSKRWKLIWTTLPCLGFGRYDSLPFDDISRYTMFIRHVLSNRNHDSHLSELKMYVPEKLTVKRSVSNKRFRGCVIDKFIQYAISHNVHELNIYCSMNNRRKPIQLSTFSSNSMKKLTLDMLLHEDFALDLPALTTLHLKKPYRYNRNVPESLFTFLPALRTLCLDSSDLSEMSFSLPNLTTLHLDHCRLPRRVWDLPALLSLHLDHINLRENMSEMFSSLVNLKHLTLYLRSGSTERDHSISCPLLLNLDIRTDFQYRSNGKIVVSAPQLCNFSSFGIFSIKVEALELENVEIKLKGWFKYVGNVDKKKYYQRFTSMLSGLRSAKNLSFDLESIEALSEIINIQASVSSPFINLKYLKLPKEYKESSLSSALKSYLLGDCPRATIVTSMAQNNRIHQTRAVSLVDAKGANQTDPLVGGVGNDPVSSSKGNRDFGLWQGHEVHSDFVCLLDRIMHKYPKTFEHFTTKNKKLCTMNLNMLCTTLNDFTKISMTEVSSEMIVEYRDVFACLQNQGFDISWLVNRLNYIEHLRFSKPLIPELHAIDCDIQDLQALRMAKMTEIQNAFGTMGTDLAAGSIGYDLLSGP
;
A
#
# COMPACT_ATOMS: atom_id res chain seq x y z
N MET A 1 -25.60 74.88 3.45
CA MET A 1 -25.80 74.04 4.65
C MET A 1 -25.24 72.66 4.36
N GLY A 2 -24.04 72.36 4.89
CA GLY A 2 -23.39 71.06 4.71
C GLY A 2 -23.70 70.14 5.88
N SER A 3 -24.12 68.91 5.60
CA SER A 3 -24.25 67.86 6.61
C SER A 3 -23.13 66.84 6.43
N ARG A 4 -22.21 66.83 7.40
CA ARG A 4 -20.99 66.04 7.44
C ARG A 4 -21.34 64.67 8.06
N ALA A 5 -21.44 63.63 7.25
CA ALA A 5 -21.63 62.26 7.75
C ALA A 5 -20.38 61.81 8.51
N LYS A 6 -20.55 61.51 9.80
CA LYS A 6 -19.50 61.09 10.74
C LYS A 6 -18.90 59.74 10.30
N LYS A 7 -17.58 59.69 10.06
CA LYS A 7 -16.82 58.43 9.97
C LYS A 7 -16.93 57.69 11.30
N LYS A 8 -17.56 56.52 11.30
CA LYS A 8 -17.50 55.55 12.41
C LYS A 8 -16.05 55.09 12.56
N VAL A 9 -15.42 55.47 13.68
CA VAL A 9 -14.14 54.89 14.12
C VAL A 9 -14.40 53.43 14.46
N ARG A 10 -13.73 52.52 13.74
CA ARG A 10 -13.78 51.08 14.01
C ARG A 10 -12.86 50.82 15.20
N THR A 11 -13.44 50.63 16.37
CA THR A 11 -12.77 50.07 17.55
C THR A 11 -12.18 48.70 17.16
N LYS A 12 -10.89 48.50 17.42
CA LYS A 12 -10.26 47.17 17.32
C LYS A 12 -10.89 46.27 18.38
N PRO A 13 -11.41 45.08 18.02
CA PRO A 13 -11.57 44.04 19.02
C PRO A 13 -10.17 43.59 19.42
N ASP A 14 -9.80 43.84 20.68
CA ASP A 14 -8.70 43.11 21.31
C ASP A 14 -9.11 41.63 21.35
N ASN A 15 -8.16 40.78 20.94
CA ASN A 15 -8.21 39.30 20.93
C ASN A 15 -8.80 38.61 19.67
N GLU A 16 -8.45 39.08 18.47
CA GLU A 16 -8.41 38.19 17.29
C GLU A 16 -7.07 37.42 17.31
N GLY A 17 -7.13 36.08 17.30
CA GLY A 17 -5.95 35.22 17.32
C GLY A 17 -4.90 35.69 16.31
N GLU A 18 -3.68 35.91 16.78
CA GLU A 18 -2.57 36.43 15.99
C GLU A 18 -2.47 35.69 14.64
N ASP A 19 -2.50 36.44 13.53
CA ASP A 19 -2.39 35.86 12.19
C ASP A 19 -0.95 35.39 11.93
N ARG A 20 -0.68 34.17 12.40
CA ARG A 20 0.63 33.53 12.30
C ARG A 20 0.93 33.01 10.90
N ILE A 21 -0.08 32.81 10.04
CA ILE A 21 0.07 32.22 8.70
C ILE A 21 0.56 33.28 7.71
N SER A 22 0.01 34.49 7.76
CA SER A 22 0.46 35.57 6.88
C SER A 22 1.85 36.10 7.24
N GLY A 23 2.36 35.81 8.44
CA GLY A 23 3.70 36.17 8.93
C GLY A 23 4.83 35.17 8.63
N LEU A 24 4.55 33.96 8.10
CA LEU A 24 5.57 32.91 7.88
C LEU A 24 6.62 33.26 6.81
N PRO A 25 7.94 33.23 7.05
CA PRO A 25 8.94 33.46 5.98
C PRO A 25 8.71 32.62 4.71
N ASP A 26 9.06 33.16 3.54
CA ASP A 26 8.81 32.51 2.24
C ASP A 26 9.43 31.11 2.17
N GLU A 27 10.57 30.88 2.83
CA GLU A 27 11.22 29.56 2.95
C GLU A 27 10.32 28.52 3.60
N LEU A 28 9.58 28.89 4.67
CA LEU A 28 8.65 27.99 5.33
C LEU A 28 7.40 27.76 4.49
N ILE A 29 6.93 28.77 3.76
CA ILE A 29 5.80 28.63 2.84
C ILE A 29 6.18 27.68 1.69
N HIS A 30 7.39 27.81 1.13
CA HIS A 30 7.93 26.86 0.15
C HIS A 30 8.05 25.45 0.72
N LYS A 31 8.45 25.30 1.99
CA LYS A 31 8.48 24.00 2.65
C LYS A 31 7.09 23.39 2.78
N ILE A 32 6.07 24.17 3.16
CA ILE A 32 4.68 23.72 3.22
C ILE A 32 4.20 23.30 1.84
N TYR A 33 4.38 24.16 0.83
CA TYR A 33 4.00 23.88 -0.55
C TYR A 33 4.74 22.69 -1.17
N SER A 34 5.93 22.34 -0.70
CA SER A 34 6.63 21.12 -1.16
C SER A 34 5.88 19.82 -0.83
N PHE A 35 4.90 19.87 0.08
CA PHE A 35 4.02 18.74 0.39
C PHE A 35 2.67 18.80 -0.35
N LEU A 36 2.40 19.87 -1.10
CA LEU A 36 1.12 20.10 -1.78
C LEU A 36 1.24 19.85 -3.28
N ASP A 37 0.13 19.48 -3.90
CA ASP A 37 0.02 19.52 -5.35
C ASP A 37 -0.30 20.93 -5.88
N ALA A 38 -0.27 21.11 -7.20
CA ALA A 38 -0.50 22.39 -7.85
C ALA A 38 -1.90 22.95 -7.56
N LYS A 39 -2.92 22.11 -7.38
CA LYS A 39 -4.29 22.54 -7.08
C LYS A 39 -4.35 23.09 -5.66
N GLU A 40 -3.81 22.36 -4.70
CA GLU A 40 -3.74 22.77 -3.30
C GLU A 40 -2.89 24.03 -3.12
N ALA A 41 -1.73 24.11 -3.78
CA ALA A 41 -0.87 25.28 -3.75
C ALA A 41 -1.55 26.53 -4.34
N VAL A 42 -2.29 26.39 -5.44
CA VAL A 42 -3.09 27.49 -6.00
C VAL A 42 -4.24 27.86 -5.07
N GLN A 43 -4.94 26.89 -4.47
CA GLN A 43 -6.02 27.15 -3.50
C GLN A 43 -5.53 27.91 -2.28
N ALA A 44 -4.33 27.61 -1.78
CA ALA A 44 -3.72 28.31 -0.66
C ALA A 44 -3.44 29.81 -0.95
N SER A 45 -3.55 30.25 -2.21
CA SER A 45 -3.54 31.67 -2.58
C SER A 45 -4.61 32.52 -1.89
N VAL A 46 -5.69 31.91 -1.38
CA VAL A 46 -6.75 32.64 -0.67
C VAL A 46 -6.36 33.00 0.77
N LEU A 47 -5.30 32.38 1.31
CA LEU A 47 -4.90 32.56 2.71
C LEU A 47 -4.35 33.96 2.98
N SER A 48 -3.61 34.54 2.03
CA SER A 48 -3.17 35.94 2.11
C SER A 48 -2.66 36.46 0.77
N LYS A 49 -2.51 37.78 0.65
CA LYS A 49 -1.93 38.42 -0.55
C LYS A 49 -0.53 37.91 -0.89
N ARG A 50 0.26 37.52 0.11
CA ARG A 50 1.62 37.01 -0.10
C ARG A 50 1.62 35.57 -0.64
N TRP A 51 0.77 34.72 -0.08
CA TRP A 51 0.62 33.32 -0.52
C TRP A 51 0.11 33.20 -1.96
N LYS A 52 -0.61 34.22 -2.45
CA LYS A 52 -1.11 34.31 -3.82
C LYS A 52 -0.03 34.21 -4.90
N LEU A 53 1.18 34.70 -4.65
CA LEU A 53 2.25 34.72 -5.66
C LEU A 53 3.31 33.63 -5.45
N ILE A 54 3.43 33.08 -4.23
CA ILE A 54 4.49 32.11 -3.90
C ILE A 54 4.39 30.81 -4.69
N TRP A 55 3.18 30.37 -5.05
CA TRP A 55 3.04 29.14 -5.84
C TRP A 55 3.67 29.28 -7.25
N THR A 56 3.79 30.52 -7.77
CA THR A 56 4.32 30.78 -9.12
C THR A 56 5.82 30.54 -9.24
N THR A 57 6.54 30.50 -8.11
CA THR A 57 8.00 30.30 -8.01
C THR A 57 8.38 28.93 -7.45
N LEU A 58 7.43 27.99 -7.32
CA LEU A 58 7.69 26.70 -6.68
C LEU A 58 8.74 25.87 -7.45
N PRO A 59 9.74 25.30 -6.77
CA PRO A 59 10.74 24.47 -7.44
C PRO A 59 10.22 23.07 -7.81
N CYS A 60 9.14 22.61 -7.18
CA CYS A 60 8.50 21.33 -7.47
C CYS A 60 7.02 21.58 -7.78
N LEU A 61 6.54 21.07 -8.91
CA LEU A 61 5.16 21.24 -9.35
C LEU A 61 4.55 19.90 -9.74
N GLY A 62 3.56 19.44 -8.96
CA GLY A 62 2.85 18.20 -9.22
C GLY A 62 1.38 18.41 -9.57
N PHE A 63 0.89 17.71 -10.58
CA PHE A 63 -0.54 17.63 -10.90
C PHE A 63 -1.06 16.26 -10.48
N GLY A 64 -1.86 16.23 -9.41
CA GLY A 64 -2.33 15.02 -8.76
C GLY A 64 -3.44 14.27 -9.50
N ARG A 65 -3.91 13.18 -8.87
CA ARG A 65 -5.12 12.44 -9.26
C ARG A 65 -6.35 13.22 -8.80
N TYR A 66 -6.95 14.01 -9.69
CA TYR A 66 -8.18 14.73 -9.38
C TYR A 66 -9.43 13.88 -9.66
N ASP A 67 -9.39 12.59 -9.32
CA ASP A 67 -10.37 11.57 -9.71
C ASP A 67 -11.78 11.80 -9.10
N SER A 68 -11.92 12.75 -8.18
CA SER A 68 -13.16 13.12 -7.50
C SER A 68 -14.08 14.09 -8.27
N LEU A 69 -13.81 14.38 -9.55
CA LEU A 69 -14.57 15.37 -10.32
C LEU A 69 -15.49 14.70 -11.39
N PRO A 70 -16.78 15.11 -11.47
CA PRO A 70 -17.76 14.51 -12.38
C PRO A 70 -17.42 14.69 -13.86
N PHE A 71 -17.91 13.77 -14.69
CA PHE A 71 -17.53 13.40 -16.08
C PHE A 71 -17.16 14.47 -17.15
N ASP A 72 -17.34 15.77 -16.89
CA ASP A 72 -17.00 16.90 -17.80
C ASP A 72 -15.55 17.42 -17.67
N ASP A 73 -14.66 16.57 -17.14
CA ASP A 73 -13.51 17.01 -16.34
C ASP A 73 -12.15 17.10 -17.07
N ILE A 74 -12.01 16.43 -18.21
CA ILE A 74 -10.72 16.43 -18.96
C ILE A 74 -10.33 17.84 -19.42
N SER A 75 -11.30 18.58 -19.97
CA SER A 75 -11.07 19.93 -20.46
C SER A 75 -10.67 20.86 -19.32
N ARG A 76 -11.27 20.70 -18.13
CA ARG A 76 -10.93 21.50 -16.94
C ARG A 76 -9.55 21.15 -16.42
N TYR A 77 -9.21 19.86 -16.31
CA TYR A 77 -7.87 19.42 -15.92
C TYR A 77 -6.79 19.98 -16.83
N THR A 78 -6.99 19.84 -18.14
CA THR A 78 -6.03 20.30 -19.14
C THR A 78 -5.95 21.83 -19.20
N MET A 79 -7.07 22.53 -19.05
CA MET A 79 -7.10 23.99 -18.92
C MET A 79 -6.42 24.47 -17.65
N PHE A 80 -6.59 23.76 -16.53
CA PHE A 80 -5.92 24.04 -15.28
C PHE A 80 -4.40 23.91 -15.42
N ILE A 81 -3.90 22.80 -15.97
CA ILE A 81 -2.46 22.62 -16.25
C ILE A 81 -1.95 23.76 -17.12
N ARG A 82 -2.64 24.06 -18.23
CA ARG A 82 -2.25 25.16 -19.13
C ARG A 82 -2.21 26.50 -18.38
N HIS A 83 -3.21 26.77 -17.55
CA HIS A 83 -3.30 28.01 -16.78
C HIS A 83 -2.16 28.12 -15.77
N VAL A 84 -1.89 27.07 -14.99
CA VAL A 84 -0.80 27.06 -14.00
C VAL A 84 0.55 27.26 -14.68
N LEU A 85 0.86 26.50 -15.74
CA LEU A 85 2.14 26.60 -16.45
C LEU A 85 2.33 27.97 -17.14
N SER A 86 1.25 28.55 -17.67
CA SER A 86 1.32 29.86 -18.34
C SER A 86 1.46 31.03 -17.37
N ASN A 87 1.00 30.88 -16.12
CA ASN A 87 1.03 31.96 -15.11
C ASN A 87 2.13 31.79 -14.06
N ARG A 88 3.03 30.81 -14.24
CA ARG A 88 4.25 30.71 -13.43
C ARG A 88 5.23 31.83 -13.72
N ASN A 89 6.10 32.10 -12.77
CA ASN A 89 7.29 32.90 -13.02
C ASN A 89 8.31 32.06 -13.80
N HIS A 90 8.58 32.41 -15.05
CA HIS A 90 9.49 31.66 -15.92
C HIS A 90 10.97 31.88 -15.59
N ASP A 91 11.30 32.94 -14.86
CA ASP A 91 12.65 33.18 -14.35
C ASP A 91 12.96 32.31 -13.12
N SER A 92 11.94 31.71 -12.51
CA SER A 92 12.10 30.81 -11.37
C SER A 92 12.51 29.40 -11.81
N HIS A 93 13.51 28.84 -11.11
CA HIS A 93 13.98 27.49 -11.37
C HIS A 93 12.90 26.45 -11.05
N LEU A 94 12.60 25.58 -12.02
CA LEU A 94 11.70 24.44 -11.86
C LEU A 94 12.53 23.14 -11.85
N SER A 95 12.70 22.55 -10.67
CA SER A 95 13.49 21.33 -10.49
C SER A 95 12.69 20.07 -10.86
N GLU A 96 11.45 19.99 -10.41
CA GLU A 96 10.61 18.81 -10.57
C GLU A 96 9.26 19.17 -11.19
N LEU A 97 8.85 18.39 -12.18
CA LEU A 97 7.54 18.48 -12.81
C LEU A 97 6.88 17.11 -12.88
N LYS A 98 5.69 16.99 -12.29
CA LYS A 98 4.94 15.73 -12.17
C LYS A 98 3.52 15.84 -12.70
N MET A 99 3.06 14.85 -13.46
CA MET A 99 1.68 14.77 -13.95
C MET A 99 1.11 13.37 -13.76
N TYR A 100 -0.09 13.31 -13.19
CA TYR A 100 -0.95 12.14 -13.32
C TYR A 100 -1.93 12.33 -14.49
N VAL A 101 -2.08 11.34 -15.36
CA VAL A 101 -2.94 11.42 -16.54
C VAL A 101 -4.19 10.58 -16.28
N PRO A 102 -5.36 11.22 -16.11
CA PRO A 102 -6.63 10.54 -15.89
C PRO A 102 -6.95 9.48 -16.94
N GLU A 103 -7.63 8.41 -16.54
CA GLU A 103 -8.03 7.33 -17.44
C GLU A 103 -8.95 7.83 -18.56
N LYS A 104 -9.89 8.73 -18.27
CA LYS A 104 -10.82 9.28 -19.27
C LYS A 104 -10.09 9.98 -20.43
N LEU A 105 -8.86 10.46 -20.19
CA LEU A 105 -7.98 11.07 -21.19
C LEU A 105 -7.40 10.03 -22.18
N THR A 106 -7.34 8.75 -21.81
CA THR A 106 -6.85 7.63 -22.66
C THR A 106 -7.92 7.05 -23.59
N VAL A 107 -9.21 7.24 -23.30
CA VAL A 107 -10.33 6.60 -24.01
C VAL A 107 -10.77 7.40 -25.24
N LYS A 108 -10.70 6.79 -26.43
CA LYS A 108 -11.10 7.36 -27.74
C LYS A 108 -12.63 7.56 -27.94
N ARG A 109 -13.45 7.60 -26.89
CA ARG A 109 -14.92 7.51 -27.02
C ARG A 109 -15.63 8.77 -27.52
N SER A 110 -14.96 9.92 -27.63
CA SER A 110 -15.59 11.15 -28.13
C SER A 110 -14.96 11.61 -29.45
N VAL A 111 -15.78 11.56 -30.50
CA VAL A 111 -15.46 11.98 -31.89
C VAL A 111 -15.16 13.48 -31.96
N SER A 112 -15.68 14.28 -31.02
CA SER A 112 -15.52 15.74 -30.95
C SER A 112 -14.17 16.25 -30.42
N ASN A 113 -13.36 15.42 -29.75
CA ASN A 113 -12.17 15.87 -29.02
C ASN A 113 -10.84 15.24 -29.48
N LYS A 114 -10.76 14.76 -30.73
CA LYS A 114 -9.52 14.18 -31.28
C LYS A 114 -8.34 15.17 -31.35
N ARG A 115 -8.58 16.47 -31.58
CA ARG A 115 -7.52 17.50 -31.66
C ARG A 115 -6.96 17.93 -30.29
N PHE A 116 -7.73 17.80 -29.20
CA PHE A 116 -7.33 18.29 -27.87
C PHE A 116 -6.55 17.27 -27.03
N ARG A 117 -6.80 15.96 -27.20
CA ARG A 117 -6.30 14.91 -26.29
C ARG A 117 -4.85 14.47 -26.51
N GLY A 118 -4.31 14.59 -27.72
CA GLY A 118 -2.89 14.35 -28.00
C GLY A 118 -1.99 15.50 -27.55
N CYS A 119 -2.56 16.68 -27.31
CA CYS A 119 -1.82 17.93 -27.25
C CYS A 119 -1.24 18.28 -25.86
N VAL A 120 -1.74 17.70 -24.78
CA VAL A 120 -1.41 18.18 -23.41
C VAL A 120 -0.15 17.55 -22.87
N ILE A 121 0.06 16.25 -23.10
CA ILE A 121 1.29 15.56 -22.69
C ILE A 121 2.47 16.13 -23.47
N ASP A 122 2.35 16.26 -24.80
CA ASP A 122 3.41 16.84 -25.64
C ASP A 122 3.77 18.25 -25.19
N LYS A 123 2.78 19.11 -24.92
CA LYS A 123 3.02 20.46 -24.40
C LYS A 123 3.64 20.46 -23.00
N PHE A 124 3.29 19.49 -22.18
CA PHE A 124 3.86 19.33 -20.84
C PHE A 124 5.33 18.92 -20.91
N ILE A 125 5.66 17.99 -21.80
CA ILE A 125 7.04 17.57 -22.06
C ILE A 125 7.84 18.73 -22.65
N GLN A 126 7.31 19.43 -23.66
CA GLN A 126 7.93 20.62 -24.24
C GLN A 126 8.19 21.71 -23.20
N TYR A 127 7.24 21.94 -22.30
CA TYR A 127 7.41 22.88 -21.19
C TYR A 127 8.55 22.44 -20.26
N ALA A 128 8.61 21.15 -19.90
CA ALA A 128 9.69 20.61 -19.07
C ALA A 128 11.07 20.83 -19.70
N ILE A 129 11.18 20.54 -21.01
CA ILE A 129 12.41 20.72 -21.78
C ILE A 129 12.79 22.20 -21.86
N SER A 130 11.86 23.09 -22.21
CA SER A 130 12.16 24.52 -22.37
C SER A 130 12.52 25.23 -21.08
N HIS A 131 12.16 24.66 -19.92
CA HIS A 131 12.48 25.19 -18.59
C HIS A 131 13.60 24.43 -17.89
N ASN A 132 14.35 23.59 -18.62
CA ASN A 132 15.50 22.84 -18.11
C ASN A 132 15.18 22.02 -16.84
N VAL A 133 14.00 21.39 -16.80
CA VAL A 133 13.58 20.60 -15.64
C VAL A 133 14.55 19.44 -15.40
N HIS A 134 14.89 19.20 -14.13
CA HIS A 134 15.80 18.14 -13.71
C HIS A 134 15.09 16.80 -13.50
N GLU A 135 13.85 16.80 -13.02
CA GLU A 135 13.05 15.62 -12.76
C GLU A 135 11.67 15.71 -13.43
N LEU A 136 11.40 14.79 -14.37
CA LEU A 136 10.11 14.70 -15.05
C LEU A 136 9.43 13.37 -14.71
N ASN A 137 8.23 13.45 -14.14
CA ASN A 137 7.44 12.29 -13.75
C ASN A 137 6.07 12.30 -14.43
N ILE A 138 5.77 11.33 -15.30
CA ILE A 138 4.47 11.23 -15.97
C ILE A 138 3.87 9.85 -15.73
N TYR A 139 2.69 9.85 -15.10
CA TYR A 139 1.96 8.64 -14.75
C TYR A 139 0.65 8.54 -15.52
N CYS A 140 0.43 7.48 -16.31
CA CYS A 140 -0.81 7.28 -17.05
C CYS A 140 -1.60 6.10 -16.52
N SER A 141 -2.91 6.29 -16.30
CA SER A 141 -3.79 5.18 -15.90
C SER A 141 -3.84 4.06 -16.95
N MET A 142 -3.93 2.82 -16.45
CA MET A 142 -3.64 1.50 -17.04
C MET A 142 -4.47 1.07 -18.27
N ASN A 143 -5.43 1.88 -18.74
CA ASN A 143 -6.26 1.49 -19.88
C ASN A 143 -5.65 1.88 -21.24
N ASN A 144 -4.86 0.92 -21.73
CA ASN A 144 -4.06 0.79 -22.96
C ASN A 144 -4.74 1.10 -24.31
N ARG A 145 -5.39 2.27 -24.49
CA ARG A 145 -5.95 2.68 -25.81
C ARG A 145 -5.19 3.83 -26.51
N ARG A 146 -4.17 4.40 -25.87
CA ARG A 146 -3.30 5.42 -26.50
C ARG A 146 -2.28 4.80 -27.46
N LYS A 147 -1.85 5.60 -28.43
CA LYS A 147 -0.68 5.31 -29.26
C LYS A 147 0.57 5.43 -28.38
N PRO A 148 1.58 4.58 -28.59
CA PRO A 148 2.87 4.74 -27.91
C PRO A 148 3.51 6.10 -28.21
N ILE A 149 4.19 6.68 -27.23
CA ILE A 149 4.93 7.95 -27.38
C ILE A 149 6.38 7.63 -27.74
N GLN A 150 6.96 8.39 -28.65
CA GLN A 150 8.37 8.23 -29.03
C GLN A 150 9.27 8.70 -27.88
N LEU A 151 10.24 7.87 -27.51
CA LEU A 151 11.19 8.19 -26.45
C LEU A 151 12.03 9.44 -26.75
N SER A 152 12.33 9.68 -28.02
CA SER A 152 13.02 10.88 -28.51
C SER A 152 12.33 12.19 -28.09
N THR A 153 11.02 12.17 -27.83
CA THR A 153 10.24 13.33 -27.33
C THR A 153 10.76 13.86 -26.01
N PHE A 154 11.47 13.03 -25.22
CA PHE A 154 11.98 13.38 -23.90
C PHE A 154 13.42 13.91 -23.90
N SER A 155 14.05 14.07 -25.07
CA SER A 155 15.45 14.49 -25.17
C SER A 155 15.70 15.83 -24.49
N SER A 156 16.74 15.90 -23.65
CA SER A 156 17.03 17.05 -22.79
C SER A 156 18.45 16.98 -22.22
N ASN A 157 19.13 18.13 -22.21
CA ASN A 157 20.48 18.26 -21.63
C ASN A 157 20.50 18.47 -20.12
N SER A 158 19.36 18.83 -19.50
CA SER A 158 19.26 19.15 -18.08
C SER A 158 18.66 18.02 -17.24
N MET A 159 17.91 17.12 -17.88
CA MET A 159 17.11 16.11 -17.19
C MET A 159 18.01 15.05 -16.56
N LYS A 160 17.88 14.90 -15.24
CA LYS A 160 18.62 13.94 -14.40
C LYS A 160 17.79 12.73 -14.04
N LYS A 161 16.47 12.89 -13.92
CA LYS A 161 15.53 11.82 -13.58
C LYS A 161 14.28 11.84 -14.45
N LEU A 162 13.93 10.67 -14.97
CA LEU A 162 12.76 10.48 -15.83
C LEU A 162 11.95 9.27 -15.35
N THR A 163 10.70 9.50 -14.96
CA THR A 163 9.74 8.44 -14.62
C THR A 163 8.59 8.43 -15.61
N LEU A 164 8.39 7.30 -16.29
CA LEU A 164 7.36 7.10 -17.31
C LEU A 164 6.55 5.86 -16.98
N ASP A 165 5.27 6.06 -16.69
CA ASP A 165 4.25 5.01 -16.62
C ASP A 165 3.31 5.20 -17.80
N MET A 166 3.75 4.75 -18.98
CA MET A 166 3.08 4.89 -20.27
C MET A 166 3.69 3.95 -21.32
N LEU A 167 2.96 3.73 -22.42
CA LEU A 167 3.45 2.96 -23.56
C LEU A 167 4.43 3.77 -24.42
N LEU A 168 5.57 3.17 -24.73
CA LEU A 168 6.65 3.75 -25.51
C LEU A 168 6.75 3.11 -26.89
N HIS A 169 7.08 3.91 -27.89
CA HIS A 169 7.42 3.43 -29.22
C HIS A 169 8.88 2.95 -29.24
N GLU A 170 9.18 1.98 -30.09
CA GLU A 170 10.52 1.45 -30.32
C GLU A 170 11.31 2.43 -31.21
N ASP A 171 11.71 3.58 -30.66
CA ASP A 171 12.58 4.55 -31.33
C ASP A 171 13.82 4.81 -30.49
N PHE A 172 15.00 4.64 -31.09
CA PHE A 172 16.29 4.59 -30.37
C PHE A 172 17.06 5.92 -30.34
N ALA A 173 16.46 7.01 -30.81
CA ALA A 173 17.07 8.34 -30.81
C ALA A 173 16.79 9.08 -29.49
N LEU A 174 17.35 8.59 -28.38
CA LEU A 174 17.21 9.24 -27.08
C LEU A 174 18.48 10.01 -26.75
N ASP A 175 18.39 11.34 -26.63
CA ASP A 175 19.51 12.20 -26.24
C ASP A 175 19.27 12.79 -24.85
N LEU A 176 19.83 12.10 -23.84
CA LEU A 176 19.65 12.39 -22.42
C LEU A 176 21.00 12.28 -21.68
N PRO A 177 21.98 13.16 -22.01
CA PRO A 177 23.37 13.01 -21.55
C PRO A 177 23.54 13.19 -20.04
N ALA A 178 22.65 13.94 -19.38
CA ALA A 178 22.67 14.19 -17.94
C ALA A 178 21.84 13.19 -17.12
N LEU A 179 21.14 12.25 -17.76
CA LEU A 179 20.18 11.37 -17.09
C LEU A 179 20.88 10.32 -16.23
N THR A 180 20.72 10.43 -14.92
CA THR A 180 21.28 9.50 -13.94
C THR A 180 20.27 8.44 -13.50
N THR A 181 18.97 8.73 -13.59
CA THR A 181 17.90 7.87 -13.09
C THR A 181 16.78 7.72 -14.13
N LEU A 182 16.52 6.48 -14.54
CA LEU A 182 15.42 6.13 -15.45
C LEU A 182 14.46 5.15 -14.77
N HIS A 183 13.17 5.48 -14.78
CA HIS A 183 12.13 4.60 -14.28
C HIS A 183 11.06 4.40 -15.34
N LEU A 184 10.90 3.15 -15.79
CA LEU A 184 9.90 2.76 -16.77
C LEU A 184 8.91 1.77 -16.15
N LYS A 185 7.63 2.10 -16.19
CA LYS A 185 6.55 1.20 -15.78
C LYS A 185 5.75 0.78 -17.00
N LYS A 186 5.66 -0.53 -17.23
CA LYS A 186 4.89 -1.14 -18.32
C LYS A 186 5.16 -0.48 -19.69
N PRO A 187 6.43 -0.30 -20.08
CA PRO A 187 6.79 0.50 -21.26
C PRO A 187 6.24 -0.07 -22.57
N TYR A 188 5.95 -1.37 -22.65
CA TYR A 188 5.48 -2.02 -23.88
C TYR A 188 4.26 -2.91 -23.66
N ARG A 189 3.43 -3.06 -24.70
CA ARG A 189 2.29 -3.99 -24.68
C ARG A 189 2.74 -5.43 -24.89
N TYR A 190 2.03 -6.38 -24.28
CA TYR A 190 2.08 -7.81 -24.59
C TYR A 190 3.47 -8.45 -24.54
N ASN A 191 4.12 -8.47 -23.37
CA ASN A 191 5.40 -9.17 -23.13
C ASN A 191 6.51 -8.85 -24.16
N ARG A 192 6.49 -7.67 -24.79
CA ARG A 192 7.63 -7.26 -25.62
C ARG A 192 8.84 -7.00 -24.72
N ASN A 193 9.99 -7.44 -25.19
CA ASN A 193 11.25 -7.22 -24.52
C ASN A 193 11.60 -5.74 -24.53
N VAL A 194 12.20 -5.27 -23.43
CA VAL A 194 12.86 -3.96 -23.41
C VAL A 194 14.16 -4.08 -24.21
N PRO A 195 14.33 -3.31 -25.30
CA PRO A 195 15.52 -3.42 -26.13
C PRO A 195 16.74 -2.84 -25.40
N GLU A 196 17.86 -3.55 -25.44
CA GLU A 196 19.10 -3.15 -24.75
C GLU A 196 19.68 -1.84 -25.29
N SER A 197 19.49 -1.56 -26.58
CA SER A 197 19.85 -0.31 -27.24
C SER A 197 19.17 0.92 -26.65
N LEU A 198 18.12 0.77 -25.84
CA LEU A 198 17.53 1.89 -25.10
C LEU A 198 18.53 2.52 -24.12
N PHE A 199 19.39 1.69 -23.52
CA PHE A 199 20.27 2.11 -22.43
C PHE A 199 21.67 2.47 -22.91
N THR A 200 22.07 2.02 -24.10
CA THR A 200 23.39 2.31 -24.69
C THR A 200 23.62 3.81 -24.92
N PHE A 201 22.54 4.59 -25.05
CA PHE A 201 22.60 6.04 -25.28
C PHE A 201 22.51 6.89 -24.00
N LEU A 202 22.60 6.28 -22.81
CA LEU A 202 22.47 6.96 -21.52
C LEU A 202 23.80 6.93 -20.73
N PRO A 203 24.80 7.75 -21.09
CA PRO A 203 26.16 7.66 -20.55
C PRO A 203 26.25 7.95 -19.04
N ALA A 204 25.37 8.79 -18.52
CA ALA A 204 25.31 9.15 -17.10
C ALA A 204 24.43 8.23 -16.26
N LEU A 205 23.79 7.21 -16.84
CA LEU A 205 22.84 6.36 -16.11
C LEU A 205 23.53 5.63 -14.95
N ARG A 206 22.93 5.72 -13.76
CA ARG A 206 23.38 5.06 -12.53
C ARG A 206 22.28 4.25 -11.86
N THR A 207 21.02 4.69 -12.01
CA THR A 207 19.86 4.02 -11.43
C THR A 207 18.85 3.67 -12.52
N LEU A 208 18.49 2.39 -12.60
CA LEU A 208 17.46 1.88 -13.50
C LEU A 208 16.36 1.21 -12.70
N CYS A 209 15.12 1.62 -12.92
CA CYS A 209 13.93 1.02 -12.34
C CYS A 209 13.01 0.53 -13.46
N LEU A 210 12.71 -0.77 -13.50
CA LEU A 210 11.79 -1.36 -14.46
C LEU A 210 10.67 -2.08 -13.73
N ASP A 211 9.42 -1.79 -14.11
CA ASP A 211 8.22 -2.41 -13.56
C ASP A 211 7.47 -3.14 -14.69
N SER A 212 7.10 -4.40 -14.43
CA SER A 212 6.28 -5.26 -15.28
C SER A 212 6.85 -5.43 -16.69
N SER A 213 8.18 -5.55 -16.80
CA SER A 213 8.90 -5.68 -18.07
C SER A 213 9.41 -7.11 -18.31
N ASP A 214 9.40 -7.56 -19.57
CA ASP A 214 10.06 -8.82 -19.96
C ASP A 214 11.51 -8.53 -20.34
N LEU A 215 12.45 -9.14 -19.61
CA LEU A 215 13.89 -8.98 -19.80
C LEU A 215 14.54 -10.30 -20.22
N SER A 216 13.75 -11.32 -20.56
CA SER A 216 14.24 -12.69 -20.76
C SER A 216 15.34 -12.80 -21.84
N GLU A 217 15.30 -11.95 -22.85
CA GLU A 217 16.25 -11.90 -23.98
C GLU A 217 17.37 -10.87 -23.83
N MET A 218 17.36 -10.05 -22.77
CA MET A 218 18.34 -8.98 -22.59
C MET A 218 19.69 -9.57 -22.15
N SER A 219 20.81 -9.09 -22.71
CA SER A 219 22.14 -9.52 -22.23
C SER A 219 22.50 -8.88 -20.89
N PHE A 220 21.91 -7.73 -20.61
CA PHE A 220 21.92 -7.04 -19.32
C PHE A 220 23.34 -6.60 -18.93
N SER A 221 24.05 -5.99 -19.89
CA SER A 221 25.37 -5.39 -19.70
C SER A 221 25.25 -3.88 -19.57
N LEU A 222 25.38 -3.39 -18.33
CA LEU A 222 25.30 -1.96 -18.00
C LEU A 222 26.44 -1.59 -17.04
N PRO A 223 27.66 -1.35 -17.56
CA PRO A 223 28.88 -1.34 -16.75
C PRO A 223 28.93 -0.22 -15.70
N ASN A 224 28.25 0.90 -15.94
CA ASN A 224 28.24 2.05 -15.03
C ASN A 224 27.04 2.05 -14.06
N LEU A 225 26.15 1.06 -14.13
CA LEU A 225 24.94 1.03 -13.32
C LEU A 225 25.28 0.67 -11.87
N THR A 226 24.88 1.52 -10.92
CA THR A 226 25.13 1.32 -9.49
C THR A 226 23.91 0.78 -8.75
N THR A 227 22.72 1.08 -9.25
CA THR A 227 21.44 0.72 -8.63
C THR A 227 20.48 0.16 -9.65
N LEU A 228 19.92 -1.00 -9.35
CA LEU A 228 18.92 -1.64 -10.17
C LEU A 228 17.70 -2.03 -9.34
N HIS A 229 16.53 -1.65 -9.83
CA HIS A 229 15.25 -2.06 -9.27
C HIS A 229 14.39 -2.71 -10.36
N LEU A 230 14.02 -3.96 -10.15
CA LEU A 230 13.13 -4.72 -11.02
C LEU A 230 11.89 -5.11 -10.22
N ASP A 231 10.70 -4.75 -10.70
CA ASP A 231 9.42 -5.06 -10.07
C ASP A 231 8.52 -5.80 -11.06
N HIS A 232 7.92 -6.93 -10.68
CA HIS A 232 7.08 -7.75 -11.56
C HIS A 232 7.75 -8.12 -12.91
N CYS A 233 9.08 -8.14 -12.97
CA CYS A 233 9.85 -8.39 -14.18
C CYS A 233 10.12 -9.88 -14.41
N ARG A 234 10.18 -10.28 -15.68
CA ARG A 234 10.74 -11.59 -16.06
C ARG A 234 12.25 -11.42 -16.28
N LEU A 235 13.04 -12.08 -15.44
CA LEU A 235 14.49 -11.92 -15.46
C LEU A 235 15.15 -12.53 -16.71
N PRO A 236 16.30 -11.97 -17.14
CA PRO A 236 17.18 -12.58 -18.13
C PRO A 236 17.57 -14.00 -17.76
N ARG A 237 17.78 -14.86 -18.75
CA ARG A 237 18.34 -16.21 -18.53
C ARG A 237 19.87 -16.24 -18.45
N ARG A 238 20.52 -15.18 -18.95
CA ARG A 238 21.97 -15.06 -18.99
C ARG A 238 22.48 -14.46 -17.68
N VAL A 239 23.75 -14.74 -17.37
CA VAL A 239 24.46 -14.11 -16.23
C VAL A 239 24.57 -12.61 -16.48
N TRP A 240 24.39 -11.82 -15.43
CA TRP A 240 24.38 -10.36 -15.53
C TRP A 240 25.79 -9.80 -15.51
N ASP A 241 26.04 -8.80 -16.36
CA ASP A 241 27.29 -8.07 -16.45
C ASP A 241 27.11 -6.64 -15.92
N LEU A 242 27.19 -6.51 -14.59
CA LEU A 242 26.96 -5.26 -13.88
C LEU A 242 28.10 -4.98 -12.88
N PRO A 243 29.32 -4.75 -13.36
CA PRO A 243 30.52 -4.65 -12.52
C PRO A 243 30.45 -3.52 -11.49
N ALA A 244 29.74 -2.42 -11.76
CA ALA A 244 29.60 -1.30 -10.82
C ALA A 244 28.39 -1.41 -9.87
N LEU A 245 27.61 -2.49 -9.91
CA LEU A 245 26.36 -2.58 -9.17
C LEU A 245 26.60 -2.69 -7.66
N LEU A 246 26.05 -1.74 -6.91
CA LEU A 246 26.14 -1.66 -5.45
C LEU A 246 24.83 -2.05 -4.76
N SER A 247 23.68 -1.81 -5.42
CA SER A 247 22.35 -2.06 -4.85
C SER A 247 21.43 -2.74 -5.86
N LEU A 248 20.80 -3.84 -5.43
CA LEU A 248 19.84 -4.61 -6.22
C LEU A 248 18.54 -4.79 -5.46
N HIS A 249 17.42 -4.41 -6.08
CA HIS A 249 16.07 -4.64 -5.56
C HIS A 249 15.27 -5.48 -6.56
N LEU A 250 14.84 -6.67 -6.15
CA LEU A 250 14.03 -7.59 -6.93
C LEU A 250 12.67 -7.74 -6.27
N ASP A 251 11.64 -7.10 -6.82
CA ASP A 251 10.30 -7.09 -6.28
C ASP A 251 9.32 -7.96 -7.08
N HIS A 252 8.49 -8.74 -6.40
CA HIS A 252 7.53 -9.68 -6.99
C HIS A 252 8.09 -10.58 -8.10
N ILE A 253 9.34 -11.03 -7.97
CA ILE A 253 10.02 -11.84 -9.00
C ILE A 253 9.89 -13.34 -8.72
N ASN A 254 9.74 -14.12 -9.78
CA ASN A 254 9.86 -15.57 -9.71
C ASN A 254 11.33 -15.99 -9.92
N LEU A 255 12.00 -16.41 -8.85
CA LEU A 255 13.36 -16.95 -8.92
C LEU A 255 13.35 -18.27 -9.71
N ARG A 256 14.07 -18.32 -10.82
CA ARG A 256 14.20 -19.51 -11.68
C ARG A 256 15.33 -20.44 -11.19
N GLU A 257 15.49 -21.59 -11.83
CA GLU A 257 16.64 -22.47 -11.64
C GLU A 257 17.94 -21.73 -12.05
N ASN A 258 19.03 -21.90 -11.29
CA ASN A 258 20.38 -21.37 -11.54
C ASN A 258 20.65 -19.87 -11.25
N MET A 259 19.90 -19.23 -10.35
CA MET A 259 20.19 -17.84 -9.92
C MET A 259 21.51 -17.69 -9.13
N SER A 260 22.13 -18.80 -8.71
CA SER A 260 23.40 -18.77 -7.98
C SER A 260 24.53 -18.13 -8.80
N GLU A 261 24.61 -18.45 -10.10
CA GLU A 261 25.64 -17.89 -10.99
C GLU A 261 25.45 -16.38 -11.18
N MET A 262 24.18 -15.95 -11.25
CA MET A 262 23.83 -14.53 -11.33
C MET A 262 24.27 -13.78 -10.08
N PHE A 263 23.94 -14.26 -8.87
CA PHE A 263 24.38 -13.58 -7.65
C PHE A 263 25.91 -13.57 -7.53
N SER A 264 26.58 -14.66 -7.90
CA SER A 264 28.04 -14.73 -7.87
C SER A 264 28.75 -13.78 -8.83
N SER A 265 28.10 -13.36 -9.92
CA SER A 265 28.67 -12.38 -10.85
C SER A 265 28.60 -10.95 -10.31
N LEU A 266 27.74 -10.67 -9.33
CA LEU A 266 27.55 -9.34 -8.73
C LEU A 266 28.58 -9.07 -7.62
N VAL A 267 29.86 -9.09 -7.98
CA VAL A 267 31.00 -9.06 -7.05
C VAL A 267 31.08 -7.82 -6.17
N ASN A 268 30.55 -6.68 -6.62
CA ASN A 268 30.57 -5.40 -5.90
C ASN A 268 29.26 -5.08 -5.15
N LEU A 269 28.30 -5.99 -5.16
CA LEU A 269 26.98 -5.78 -4.56
C LEU A 269 27.09 -5.64 -3.04
N LYS A 270 26.56 -4.54 -2.50
CA LYS A 270 26.54 -4.23 -1.06
C LYS A 270 25.16 -4.35 -0.44
N HIS A 271 24.10 -4.14 -1.22
CA HIS A 271 22.71 -4.14 -0.77
C HIS A 271 21.87 -5.02 -1.69
N LEU A 272 21.16 -5.98 -1.11
CA LEU A 272 20.23 -6.85 -1.82
C LEU A 272 18.87 -6.85 -1.12
N THR A 273 17.82 -6.55 -1.86
CA THR A 273 16.43 -6.74 -1.43
C THR A 273 15.71 -7.71 -2.36
N LEU A 274 15.07 -8.72 -1.78
CA LEU A 274 14.32 -9.74 -2.50
C LEU A 274 12.89 -9.80 -1.97
N TYR A 275 11.89 -9.58 -2.81
CA TYR A 275 10.51 -9.92 -2.53
C TYR A 275 10.14 -11.17 -3.31
N LEU A 276 9.99 -12.28 -2.58
CA LEU A 276 9.71 -13.58 -3.15
C LEU A 276 8.20 -13.80 -3.20
N ARG A 277 7.70 -14.02 -4.41
CA ARG A 277 6.30 -14.39 -4.65
C ARG A 277 6.10 -15.89 -4.49
N SER A 278 4.90 -16.30 -4.08
CA SER A 278 4.50 -17.71 -4.15
C SER A 278 4.58 -18.24 -5.59
N GLY A 279 5.54 -19.13 -5.84
CA GLY A 279 5.81 -19.77 -7.12
C GLY A 279 6.50 -21.11 -6.86
N SER A 280 6.12 -22.12 -7.63
CA SER A 280 6.35 -23.56 -7.44
C SER A 280 7.82 -24.03 -7.48
N THR A 281 8.73 -23.38 -6.75
CA THR A 281 10.10 -23.88 -6.59
C THR A 281 10.21 -24.65 -5.27
N GLU A 282 10.32 -25.97 -5.38
CA GLU A 282 10.64 -26.88 -4.27
C GLU A 282 12.14 -26.92 -3.96
N ARG A 283 12.96 -26.20 -4.73
CA ARG A 283 14.43 -26.27 -4.69
C ARG A 283 15.05 -25.12 -3.90
N ASP A 284 16.26 -25.37 -3.43
CA ASP A 284 17.08 -24.42 -2.70
C ASP A 284 17.66 -23.33 -3.61
N HIS A 285 17.76 -22.11 -3.08
CA HIS A 285 18.34 -20.95 -3.77
C HIS A 285 19.61 -20.51 -3.05
N SER A 286 20.70 -20.33 -3.78
CA SER A 286 21.97 -19.85 -3.23
C SER A 286 22.19 -18.38 -3.56
N ILE A 287 22.50 -17.58 -2.55
CA ILE A 287 22.92 -16.17 -2.67
C ILE A 287 24.39 -16.13 -2.30
N SER A 288 25.25 -15.98 -3.30
CA SER A 288 26.70 -15.87 -3.12
C SER A 288 27.17 -14.50 -3.57
N CYS A 289 27.47 -13.61 -2.63
CA CYS A 289 27.88 -12.22 -2.92
C CYS A 289 29.02 -11.82 -1.96
N PRO A 290 30.27 -11.65 -2.44
CA PRO A 290 31.43 -11.52 -1.55
C PRO A 290 31.45 -10.22 -0.71
N LEU A 291 30.92 -9.12 -1.24
CA LEU A 291 30.92 -7.80 -0.59
C LEU A 291 29.56 -7.38 -0.05
N LEU A 292 28.60 -8.31 0.05
CA LEU A 292 27.24 -8.01 0.49
C LEU A 292 27.22 -7.64 1.98
N LEU A 293 26.74 -6.44 2.28
CA LEU A 293 26.67 -5.90 3.65
C LEU A 293 25.25 -5.99 4.23
N ASN A 294 24.23 -5.86 3.38
CA ASN A 294 22.83 -5.77 3.77
C ASN A 294 21.95 -6.67 2.90
N LEU A 295 21.16 -7.52 3.55
CA LEU A 295 20.20 -8.41 2.90
C LEU A 295 18.80 -8.21 3.50
N ASP A 296 17.82 -7.85 2.68
CA ASP A 296 16.40 -7.76 3.05
C ASP A 296 15.59 -8.79 2.24
N ILE A 297 14.93 -9.73 2.90
CA ILE A 297 14.09 -10.74 2.22
C ILE A 297 12.65 -10.61 2.70
N ARG A 298 11.74 -10.46 1.75
CA ARG A 298 10.30 -10.30 1.98
C ARG A 298 9.55 -11.40 1.28
N THR A 299 8.48 -11.89 1.91
CA THR A 299 7.57 -12.87 1.33
C THR A 299 6.13 -12.41 1.48
N ASP A 300 5.24 -12.91 0.63
CA ASP A 300 3.79 -12.76 0.80
C ASP A 300 3.22 -13.87 1.70
N PHE A 301 2.07 -13.64 2.35
CA PHE A 301 1.43 -14.64 3.23
C PHE A 301 0.99 -15.92 2.48
N GLN A 302 0.96 -15.88 1.15
CA GLN A 302 0.66 -17.03 0.29
C GLN A 302 1.92 -17.82 -0.08
N TYR A 303 3.10 -17.41 0.40
CA TYR A 303 4.38 -18.00 0.05
C TYR A 303 4.48 -19.43 0.57
N ARG A 304 4.43 -20.38 -0.37
CA ARG A 304 4.43 -21.82 -0.09
C ARG A 304 5.63 -22.51 -0.75
N SER A 305 6.84 -22.01 -0.49
CA SER A 305 8.05 -22.76 -0.87
C SER A 305 8.44 -23.75 0.22
N ASN A 306 8.96 -24.91 -0.19
CA ASN A 306 9.69 -25.85 0.66
C ASN A 306 11.21 -25.71 0.51
N GLY A 307 11.68 -24.95 -0.49
CA GLY A 307 13.08 -24.70 -0.74
C GLY A 307 13.71 -23.80 0.32
N LYS A 308 15.01 -23.96 0.50
CA LYS A 308 15.83 -23.23 1.47
C LYS A 308 16.70 -22.19 0.78
N ILE A 309 16.78 -21.01 1.37
CA ILE A 309 17.70 -19.96 0.93
C ILE A 309 19.04 -20.16 1.65
N VAL A 310 20.11 -20.42 0.91
CA VAL A 310 21.47 -20.54 1.43
C VAL A 310 22.23 -19.27 1.12
N VAL A 311 22.75 -18.61 2.14
CA VAL A 311 23.47 -17.33 1.99
C VAL A 311 24.94 -17.52 2.31
N SER A 312 25.80 -17.28 1.31
CA SER A 312 27.26 -17.28 1.40
C SER A 312 27.78 -15.88 1.08
N ALA A 313 27.88 -15.03 2.10
CA ALA A 313 28.19 -13.61 1.95
C ALA A 313 29.12 -13.13 3.08
N PRO A 314 30.46 -13.30 2.97
CA PRO A 314 31.40 -13.20 4.09
C PRO A 314 31.44 -11.84 4.82
N GLN A 315 30.91 -10.78 4.21
CA GLN A 315 30.83 -9.44 4.81
C GLN A 315 29.43 -9.05 5.28
N LEU A 316 28.48 -9.99 5.31
CA LEU A 316 27.09 -9.70 5.65
C LEU A 316 26.97 -9.30 7.13
N CYS A 317 26.63 -8.04 7.36
CA CYS A 317 26.46 -7.48 8.70
C CYS A 317 24.98 -7.38 9.10
N ASN A 318 24.12 -6.99 8.17
CA ASN A 318 22.73 -6.67 8.46
C ASN A 318 21.78 -7.56 7.65
N PHE A 319 20.85 -8.20 8.35
CA PHE A 319 19.79 -9.00 7.78
C PHE A 319 18.42 -8.50 8.26
N SER A 320 17.51 -8.29 7.33
CA SER A 320 16.11 -7.97 7.59
C SER A 320 15.22 -9.01 6.91
N SER A 321 14.14 -9.40 7.57
CA SER A 321 13.13 -10.24 6.97
C SER A 321 11.72 -9.75 7.24
N PHE A 322 10.86 -9.86 6.22
CA PHE A 322 9.41 -9.75 6.34
C PHE A 322 8.76 -11.06 5.91
N GLY A 323 8.07 -11.73 6.82
CA GLY A 323 7.40 -13.00 6.55
C GLY A 323 8.22 -14.24 6.89
N ILE A 324 7.71 -15.42 6.52
CA ILE A 324 8.24 -16.73 6.93
C ILE A 324 8.77 -17.52 5.73
N PHE A 325 10.03 -17.96 5.81
CA PHE A 325 10.70 -18.79 4.80
C PHE A 325 11.90 -19.55 5.40
N SER A 326 12.37 -20.60 4.73
CA SER A 326 13.54 -21.37 5.17
C SER A 326 14.83 -20.68 4.73
N ILE A 327 15.75 -20.44 5.67
CA ILE A 327 17.06 -19.83 5.39
C ILE A 327 18.19 -20.54 6.15
N LYS A 328 19.41 -20.48 5.62
CA LYS A 328 20.67 -20.77 6.34
C LYS A 328 21.73 -19.78 5.90
N VAL A 329 22.30 -19.08 6.85
CA VAL A 329 23.45 -18.20 6.63
C VAL A 329 24.72 -18.96 7.02
N GLU A 330 25.66 -19.09 6.10
CA GLU A 330 26.87 -19.90 6.30
C GLU A 330 27.99 -19.10 6.96
N ALA A 331 28.45 -19.58 8.13
CA ALA A 331 29.71 -19.19 8.78
C ALA A 331 29.95 -17.67 8.93
N LEU A 332 28.93 -16.93 9.36
CA LEU A 332 28.96 -15.47 9.46
C LEU A 332 28.46 -14.97 10.80
N GLU A 333 29.16 -14.03 11.43
CA GLU A 333 28.62 -13.28 12.55
C GLU A 333 27.69 -12.18 12.05
N LEU A 334 26.38 -12.39 12.15
CA LEU A 334 25.39 -11.37 11.80
C LEU A 334 25.35 -10.32 12.92
N GLU A 335 25.72 -9.08 12.61
CA GLU A 335 25.70 -7.99 13.58
C GLU A 335 24.27 -7.62 13.95
N ASN A 336 23.42 -7.34 12.95
CA ASN A 336 22.03 -6.94 13.17
C ASN A 336 21.05 -7.82 12.39
N VAL A 337 20.07 -8.37 13.10
CA VAL A 337 18.98 -9.19 12.57
C VAL A 337 17.65 -8.56 12.97
N GLU A 338 16.82 -8.24 11.99
CA GLU A 338 15.46 -7.73 12.17
C GLU A 338 14.45 -8.67 11.54
N ILE A 339 13.47 -9.09 12.33
CA ILE A 339 12.43 -10.03 11.91
C ILE A 339 11.06 -9.39 12.10
N LYS A 340 10.26 -9.37 11.02
CA LYS A 340 8.93 -8.77 10.97
C LYS A 340 7.93 -9.74 10.36
N LEU A 341 6.73 -9.80 10.90
CA LEU A 341 5.63 -10.60 10.36
C LEU A 341 4.41 -9.76 9.95
N LYS A 342 4.09 -8.70 10.71
CA LYS A 342 2.98 -7.75 10.49
C LYS A 342 1.85 -8.20 9.52
N GLY A 343 0.75 -8.69 10.08
CA GLY A 343 -0.45 -9.20 9.41
C GLY A 343 -0.36 -10.67 8.98
N TRP A 344 0.73 -11.38 9.28
CA TRP A 344 1.00 -12.72 8.73
C TRP A 344 -0.01 -13.77 9.18
N PHE A 345 -0.36 -13.78 10.48
CA PHE A 345 -1.22 -14.83 11.04
C PHE A 345 -2.71 -14.46 11.09
N LYS A 346 -3.08 -13.24 10.69
CA LYS A 346 -4.46 -12.72 10.76
C LYS A 346 -5.48 -13.54 9.96
N TYR A 347 -5.04 -14.16 8.86
CA TYR A 347 -5.92 -14.86 7.90
C TYR A 347 -5.56 -16.34 7.73
N VAL A 348 -4.68 -16.88 8.57
CA VAL A 348 -4.19 -18.26 8.46
C VAL A 348 -5.00 -19.17 9.38
N GLY A 349 -5.65 -20.19 8.82
CA GLY A 349 -6.38 -21.20 9.59
C GLY A 349 -5.48 -22.03 10.51
N ASN A 350 -6.03 -22.56 11.62
CA ASN A 350 -5.27 -23.22 12.68
C ASN A 350 -4.39 -24.40 12.20
N VAL A 351 -4.85 -25.18 11.22
CA VAL A 351 -4.08 -26.32 10.66
C VAL A 351 -2.82 -25.84 9.93
N ASP A 352 -2.91 -24.73 9.20
CA ASP A 352 -1.77 -24.15 8.49
C ASP A 352 -0.80 -23.44 9.45
N LYS A 353 -1.29 -22.86 10.56
CA LYS A 353 -0.45 -22.18 11.56
C LYS A 353 0.68 -23.06 12.08
N LYS A 354 0.42 -24.34 12.40
CA LYS A 354 1.45 -25.27 12.89
C LYS A 354 2.62 -25.43 11.90
N LYS A 355 2.32 -25.49 10.60
CA LYS A 355 3.35 -25.60 9.55
C LYS A 355 4.17 -24.31 9.44
N TYR A 356 3.53 -23.15 9.54
CA TYR A 356 4.22 -21.86 9.56
C TYR A 356 5.08 -21.68 10.81
N TYR A 357 4.62 -22.12 11.97
CA TYR A 357 5.39 -22.15 13.22
C TYR A 357 6.65 -22.99 13.10
N GLN A 358 6.56 -24.21 12.54
CA GLN A 358 7.74 -25.05 12.28
C GLN A 358 8.71 -24.41 11.29
N ARG A 359 8.20 -23.74 10.25
CA ARG A 359 9.05 -22.99 9.32
C ARG A 359 9.71 -21.79 9.98
N PHE A 360 8.99 -21.09 10.85
CA PHE A 360 9.52 -19.94 11.57
C PHE A 360 10.63 -20.34 12.54
N THR A 361 10.47 -21.42 13.31
CA THR A 361 11.55 -21.92 14.19
C THR A 361 12.77 -22.40 13.39
N SER A 362 12.55 -23.03 12.23
CA SER A 362 13.62 -23.39 11.30
C SER A 362 14.36 -22.16 10.76
N MET A 363 13.63 -21.10 10.41
CA MET A 363 14.18 -19.81 9.98
C MET A 363 15.08 -19.19 11.05
N LEU A 364 14.62 -19.14 12.30
CA LEU A 364 15.41 -18.62 13.43
C LEU A 364 16.69 -19.43 13.64
N SER A 365 16.61 -20.75 13.54
CA SER A 365 17.77 -21.64 13.63
C SER A 365 18.79 -21.40 12.51
N GLY A 366 18.32 -20.98 11.33
CA GLY A 366 19.16 -20.53 10.21
C GLY A 366 19.91 -19.22 10.45
N LEU A 367 19.52 -18.45 11.47
CA LEU A 367 20.07 -17.14 11.85
C LEU A 367 20.81 -17.19 13.21
N ARG A 368 21.27 -18.38 13.61
CA ARG A 368 21.85 -18.66 14.95
C ARG A 368 23.01 -17.77 15.39
N SER A 369 23.72 -17.16 14.45
CA SER A 369 24.92 -16.35 14.68
C SER A 369 24.65 -14.87 14.96
N ALA A 370 23.39 -14.46 15.05
CA ALA A 370 22.98 -13.09 15.35
C ALA A 370 23.56 -12.56 16.67
N LYS A 371 24.10 -11.34 16.65
CA LYS A 371 24.52 -10.59 17.85
C LYS A 371 23.42 -9.67 18.37
N ASN A 372 22.77 -8.94 17.46
CA ASN A 372 21.71 -8.01 17.81
C ASN A 372 20.43 -8.45 17.10
N LEU A 373 19.41 -8.83 17.87
CA LEU A 373 18.15 -9.34 17.32
C LEU A 373 17.01 -8.38 17.66
N SER A 374 16.14 -8.12 16.70
CA SER A 374 14.94 -7.31 16.88
C SER A 374 13.73 -7.97 16.24
N PHE A 375 12.59 -7.84 16.92
CA PHE A 375 11.31 -8.38 16.49
C PHE A 375 10.26 -7.28 16.42
N ASP A 376 9.27 -7.43 15.55
CA ASP A 376 7.99 -6.74 15.69
C ASP A 376 7.08 -7.44 16.72
N LEU A 377 5.98 -6.78 17.09
CA LEU A 377 5.04 -7.26 18.10
C LEU A 377 4.50 -8.65 17.74
N GLU A 378 4.06 -8.83 16.50
CA GLU A 378 3.48 -10.08 16.03
C GLU A 378 4.49 -11.24 16.00
N SER A 379 5.77 -10.98 15.70
CA SER A 379 6.81 -12.01 15.80
C SER A 379 6.95 -12.53 17.22
N ILE A 380 6.90 -11.66 18.23
CA ILE A 380 6.99 -12.07 19.65
C ILE A 380 5.74 -12.83 20.08
N GLU A 381 4.55 -12.39 19.65
CA GLU A 381 3.29 -13.08 19.93
C GLU A 381 3.28 -14.48 19.31
N ALA A 382 3.71 -14.60 18.05
CA ALA A 382 3.85 -15.88 17.37
C ALA A 382 4.82 -16.82 18.10
N LEU A 383 5.97 -16.33 18.55
CA LEU A 383 6.92 -17.12 19.34
C LEU A 383 6.34 -17.58 20.68
N SER A 384 5.56 -16.70 21.34
CA SER A 384 4.87 -17.03 22.59
C SER A 384 3.88 -18.18 22.38
N GLU A 385 3.11 -18.15 21.30
CA GLU A 385 2.17 -19.21 20.94
C GLU A 385 2.90 -20.52 20.60
N ILE A 386 4.00 -20.47 19.86
CA ILE A 386 4.82 -21.65 19.52
C ILE A 386 5.30 -22.38 20.77
N ILE A 387 5.82 -21.64 21.74
CA ILE A 387 6.40 -22.21 22.97
C ILE A 387 5.33 -22.81 23.86
N ASN A 388 4.12 -22.24 23.89
CA ASN A 388 2.99 -22.83 24.60
C ASN A 388 2.57 -24.19 24.00
N ILE A 389 2.79 -24.38 22.68
CA ILE A 389 2.43 -25.61 21.97
C ILE A 389 3.57 -26.64 21.99
N GLN A 390 4.84 -26.20 21.97
CA GLN A 390 6.03 -27.06 21.91
C GLN A 390 6.79 -27.03 23.24
N ALA A 391 6.58 -28.04 24.08
CA ALA A 391 7.37 -28.23 25.30
C ALA A 391 8.82 -28.60 24.93
N SER A 392 9.77 -27.77 25.39
CA SER A 392 11.22 -27.85 25.17
C SER A 392 11.69 -27.61 23.73
N VAL A 393 11.99 -26.35 23.41
CA VAL A 393 12.82 -26.00 22.26
C VAL A 393 14.09 -25.33 22.78
N SER A 394 15.26 -25.84 22.37
CA SER A 394 16.55 -25.24 22.69
C SER A 394 16.70 -23.87 22.04
N SER A 395 17.62 -23.04 22.55
CA SER A 395 17.78 -21.72 21.97
C SER A 395 18.28 -21.80 20.53
N PRO A 396 17.70 -21.03 19.58
CA PRO A 396 18.19 -21.02 18.21
C PRO A 396 19.47 -20.16 18.08
N PHE A 397 19.80 -19.33 19.07
CA PHE A 397 20.90 -18.36 19.01
C PHE A 397 22.05 -18.74 19.94
N ILE A 398 23.28 -18.56 19.47
CA ILE A 398 24.50 -18.88 20.23
C ILE A 398 25.40 -17.68 20.53
N ASN A 399 25.22 -16.56 19.81
CA ASN A 399 26.12 -15.39 19.86
C ASN A 399 25.40 -14.09 20.27
N LEU A 400 24.18 -14.19 20.79
CA LEU A 400 23.34 -13.02 21.03
C LEU A 400 23.92 -12.15 22.15
N LYS A 401 24.01 -10.84 21.89
CA LYS A 401 24.42 -9.80 22.83
C LYS A 401 23.25 -8.91 23.23
N TYR A 402 22.40 -8.54 22.28
CA TYR A 402 21.26 -7.67 22.53
C TYR A 402 19.98 -8.22 21.89
N LEU A 403 18.91 -8.29 22.68
CA LEU A 403 17.56 -8.55 22.20
C LEU A 403 16.75 -7.26 22.33
N LYS A 404 16.39 -6.66 21.20
CA LYS A 404 15.55 -5.45 21.16
C LYS A 404 14.07 -5.84 21.07
N LEU A 405 13.30 -5.44 22.08
CA LEU A 405 11.85 -5.62 22.09
C LEU A 405 11.13 -4.47 21.35
N PRO A 406 9.93 -4.73 20.80
CA PRO A 406 9.03 -3.69 20.33
C PRO A 406 8.78 -2.64 21.42
N LYS A 407 8.62 -1.37 21.03
CA LYS A 407 8.43 -0.26 21.99
C LYS A 407 7.26 -0.49 22.96
N GLU A 408 6.21 -1.13 22.48
CA GLU A 408 4.97 -1.40 23.23
C GLU A 408 5.07 -2.65 24.12
N TYR A 409 6.14 -3.46 23.98
CA TYR A 409 6.28 -4.74 24.64
C TYR A 409 7.26 -4.66 25.82
N LYS A 410 6.75 -4.89 27.04
CA LYS A 410 7.55 -4.83 28.26
C LYS A 410 8.33 -6.13 28.47
N GLU A 411 9.53 -6.02 29.00
CA GLU A 411 10.33 -7.20 29.37
C GLU A 411 9.61 -8.11 30.39
N SER A 412 8.84 -7.53 31.31
CA SER A 412 8.04 -8.27 32.29
C SER A 412 6.99 -9.18 31.66
N SER A 413 6.60 -8.91 30.41
CA SER A 413 5.60 -9.67 29.67
C SER A 413 6.18 -10.91 28.99
N LEU A 414 7.51 -11.04 28.89
CA LEU A 414 8.13 -12.26 28.38
C LEU A 414 8.04 -13.38 29.41
N SER A 415 7.40 -14.48 29.02
CA SER A 415 7.38 -15.71 29.81
C SER A 415 8.80 -16.25 30.03
N SER A 416 9.01 -16.95 31.15
CA SER A 416 10.29 -17.61 31.44
C SER A 416 10.70 -18.59 30.34
N ALA A 417 9.72 -19.30 29.76
CA ALA A 417 9.93 -20.22 28.64
C ALA A 417 10.40 -19.50 27.37
N LEU A 418 9.81 -18.33 27.04
CA LEU A 418 10.25 -17.52 25.90
C LEU A 418 11.63 -16.88 26.12
N LYS A 419 11.92 -16.41 27.34
CA LYS A 419 13.27 -15.95 27.69
C LYS A 419 14.30 -17.06 27.54
N SER A 420 13.98 -18.27 28.04
CA SER A 420 14.85 -19.44 27.91
C SER A 420 15.03 -19.86 26.45
N TYR A 421 13.99 -19.78 25.63
CA TYR A 421 14.10 -20.08 24.20
C TYR A 421 14.97 -19.06 23.47
N LEU A 422 14.81 -17.76 23.71
CA LEU A 422 15.58 -16.75 22.98
C LEU A 422 17.02 -16.58 23.49
N LEU A 423 17.25 -16.76 24.80
CA LEU A 423 18.50 -16.40 25.47
C LEU A 423 19.21 -17.59 26.15
N GLY A 424 18.63 -18.79 26.13
CA GLY A 424 19.08 -19.94 26.94
C GLY A 424 20.56 -20.30 26.74
N ASP A 425 21.05 -20.24 25.51
CA ASP A 425 22.45 -20.51 25.17
C ASP A 425 23.31 -19.23 25.12
N CYS A 426 22.75 -18.08 25.51
CA CYS A 426 23.37 -16.75 25.47
C CYS A 426 23.27 -16.06 26.85
N PRO A 427 23.95 -16.55 27.90
CA PRO A 427 23.77 -16.07 29.28
C PRO A 427 24.21 -14.62 29.52
N ARG A 428 24.96 -14.02 28.59
CA ARG A 428 25.43 -12.63 28.65
C ARG A 428 24.57 -11.67 27.82
N ALA A 429 23.54 -12.18 27.12
CA ALA A 429 22.66 -11.35 26.31
C ALA A 429 21.80 -10.43 27.19
N THR A 430 21.64 -9.18 26.74
CA THR A 430 20.84 -8.17 27.45
C THR A 430 19.60 -7.81 26.64
N ILE A 431 18.46 -7.67 27.32
CA ILE A 431 17.23 -7.17 26.71
C ILE A 431 17.25 -5.64 26.72
N VAL A 432 16.96 -5.01 25.59
CA VAL A 432 16.99 -3.55 25.44
C VAL A 432 15.72 -3.02 24.77
N THR A 433 15.28 -1.82 25.14
CA THR A 433 14.15 -1.13 24.49
C THR A 433 14.62 -0.13 23.40
N SER A 434 15.91 0.23 23.43
CA SER A 434 16.58 1.01 22.39
C SER A 434 18.01 0.52 22.20
N MET A 435 18.49 0.42 20.96
CA MET A 435 19.88 0.09 20.66
C MET A 435 20.67 1.38 20.47
N ALA A 436 21.88 1.45 21.04
CA ALA A 436 22.79 2.55 20.77
C ALA A 436 23.13 2.55 19.27
N GLN A 437 22.71 3.60 18.56
CA GLN A 437 23.01 3.75 17.14
C GLN A 437 24.52 3.99 16.99
N ASN A 438 25.25 3.02 16.43
CA ASN A 438 26.52 3.33 15.80
C ASN A 438 26.22 4.19 14.57
N ASN A 439 26.36 5.50 14.74
CA ASN A 439 26.22 6.50 13.70
C ASN A 439 27.17 6.20 12.54
N ARG A 440 26.62 5.62 11.46
CA ARG A 440 27.05 5.82 10.07
C ARG A 440 25.97 5.30 9.12
N ILE A 441 24.98 6.16 8.91
CA ILE A 441 24.37 6.59 7.62
C ILE A 441 22.92 7.01 7.88
N HIS A 442 22.57 8.10 7.20
CA HIS A 442 21.49 9.04 7.46
C HIS A 442 20.09 8.46 7.67
N GLN A 443 19.48 8.94 8.75
CA GLN A 443 18.04 8.88 9.03
C GLN A 443 17.25 9.66 7.98
N THR A 444 16.13 9.09 7.53
CA THR A 444 14.92 9.88 7.26
C THR A 444 13.80 9.35 8.16
N ARG A 445 13.44 10.22 9.10
CA ARG A 445 12.46 10.06 10.19
C ARG A 445 11.10 9.50 9.75
N ALA A 446 10.56 8.59 10.56
CA ALA A 446 9.14 8.56 10.89
C ALA A 446 9.01 8.66 12.42
N VAL A 447 8.33 9.70 12.89
CA VAL A 447 8.11 10.01 14.30
C VAL A 447 6.82 9.34 14.74
N SER A 448 6.96 8.37 15.65
CA SER A 448 5.92 7.82 16.52
C SER A 448 5.52 8.82 17.61
N LEU A 449 4.30 8.69 18.17
CA LEU A 449 3.92 8.91 19.59
C LEU A 449 2.42 8.55 19.73
N VAL A 450 1.85 7.94 20.78
CA VAL A 450 2.31 7.20 21.98
C VAL A 450 1.05 6.72 22.75
N ASP A 451 1.11 5.52 23.36
CA ASP A 451 0.56 5.03 24.67
C ASP A 451 -0.91 5.31 25.11
N ALA A 452 -1.60 4.54 25.98
CA ALA A 452 -1.46 3.22 26.64
C ALA A 452 -2.70 2.92 27.55
N LYS A 453 -2.88 1.63 27.93
CA LYS A 453 -3.62 1.04 29.11
C LYS A 453 -5.17 1.09 29.12
N GLY A 454 -5.94 0.10 29.60
CA GLY A 454 -5.67 -1.23 30.16
C GLY A 454 -6.91 -1.87 30.84
N ALA A 455 -6.99 -3.21 30.80
CA ALA A 455 -7.48 -4.20 31.79
C ALA A 455 -8.99 -4.37 32.22
N ASN A 456 -9.42 -5.66 32.12
CA ASN A 456 -10.29 -6.48 33.02
C ASN A 456 -11.83 -6.22 33.03
N GLN A 457 -12.76 -7.17 33.24
CA GLN A 457 -12.82 -8.64 33.48
C GLN A 457 -14.31 -9.09 33.43
N THR A 458 -14.55 -10.41 33.28
CA THR A 458 -15.69 -11.25 33.78
C THR A 458 -17.14 -11.12 33.23
N ASP A 459 -17.55 -12.06 32.34
CA ASP A 459 -18.52 -13.19 32.51
C ASP A 459 -19.47 -13.24 33.75
N PRO A 460 -20.56 -14.08 33.81
CA PRO A 460 -21.23 -14.90 32.77
C PRO A 460 -22.79 -15.11 32.96
N LEU A 461 -23.37 -16.05 32.18
CA LEU A 461 -24.44 -17.04 32.52
C LEU A 461 -25.92 -16.90 32.04
N VAL A 462 -26.33 -17.99 31.36
CA VAL A 462 -27.57 -18.81 31.52
C VAL A 462 -28.86 -18.17 30.98
N GLY A 463 -29.77 -18.81 30.25
CA GLY A 463 -30.17 -20.20 29.94
C GLY A 463 -31.63 -20.02 29.41
N GLY A 464 -32.31 -20.87 28.66
CA GLY A 464 -32.24 -22.28 28.32
C GLY A 464 -33.70 -22.68 28.02
N VAL A 465 -33.89 -23.65 27.11
CA VAL A 465 -35.08 -24.53 26.98
C VAL A 465 -36.39 -23.84 26.55
N GLY A 466 -37.16 -24.27 25.55
CA GLY A 466 -37.27 -25.52 24.81
C GLY A 466 -38.76 -25.81 24.56
N ASN A 467 -39.05 -26.46 23.43
CA ASN A 467 -40.18 -27.39 23.15
C ASN A 467 -41.05 -27.05 21.92
N ASP A 468 -40.87 -27.91 20.91
CA ASP A 468 -41.80 -28.44 19.91
C ASP A 468 -43.14 -28.93 20.53
N PRO A 469 -44.23 -29.32 19.78
CA PRO A 469 -44.18 -30.00 18.46
C PRO A 469 -45.39 -29.89 17.47
N VAL A 470 -45.18 -30.41 16.24
CA VAL A 470 -46.13 -31.16 15.33
C VAL A 470 -47.32 -30.36 14.74
N SER A 471 -47.75 -30.39 13.47
CA SER A 471 -47.56 -31.28 12.30
C SER A 471 -48.04 -30.60 10.99
N SER A 472 -47.44 -31.05 9.89
CA SER A 472 -48.02 -31.30 8.55
C SER A 472 -48.81 -30.20 7.81
N SER A 473 -48.33 -29.84 6.62
CA SER A 473 -49.00 -30.27 5.38
C SER A 473 -48.09 -30.03 4.17
N LYS A 474 -48.15 -30.98 3.24
CA LYS A 474 -47.44 -30.98 1.95
C LYS A 474 -47.93 -29.82 1.08
N GLY A 475 -46.99 -29.06 0.53
CA GLY A 475 -47.21 -28.14 -0.58
C GLY A 475 -45.91 -27.99 -1.37
N ASN A 476 -46.01 -28.14 -2.69
CA ASN A 476 -44.97 -28.11 -3.73
C ASN A 476 -43.63 -27.42 -3.40
N ARG A 477 -42.55 -28.17 -3.69
CA ARG A 477 -41.17 -27.69 -3.75
C ARG A 477 -40.99 -26.77 -4.95
N ASP A 478 -40.96 -25.47 -4.72
CA ASP A 478 -40.17 -24.56 -5.56
C ASP A 478 -38.74 -24.59 -5.03
N PHE A 479 -37.85 -25.28 -5.77
CA PHE A 479 -36.43 -25.32 -5.45
C PHE A 479 -35.84 -23.92 -5.67
N GLY A 480 -35.22 -23.35 -4.63
CA GLY A 480 -34.51 -22.08 -4.73
C GLY A 480 -33.36 -22.17 -5.75
N LEU A 481 -33.13 -21.10 -6.52
CA LEU A 481 -32.23 -21.02 -7.68
C LEU A 481 -30.77 -21.48 -7.42
N TRP A 482 -30.35 -21.64 -6.16
CA TRP A 482 -29.01 -22.12 -5.77
C TRP A 482 -28.99 -23.48 -5.05
N GLN A 483 -30.15 -24.06 -4.66
CA GLN A 483 -30.27 -25.27 -3.83
C GLN A 483 -29.88 -26.60 -4.56
N GLY A 484 -29.31 -26.51 -5.76
CA GLY A 484 -28.78 -27.64 -6.55
C GLY A 484 -27.24 -27.69 -6.66
N HIS A 485 -26.53 -26.85 -5.90
CA HIS A 485 -25.07 -26.70 -5.96
C HIS A 485 -24.40 -27.01 -4.61
N GLU A 486 -23.23 -27.66 -4.63
CA GLU A 486 -22.42 -27.92 -3.42
C GLU A 486 -21.85 -26.60 -2.91
N VAL A 487 -22.48 -26.01 -1.90
CA VAL A 487 -22.01 -24.82 -1.16
C VAL A 487 -21.58 -25.27 0.24
N HIS A 488 -20.58 -24.60 0.83
CA HIS A 488 -20.15 -24.88 2.19
C HIS A 488 -21.34 -24.77 3.17
N SER A 489 -21.47 -25.72 4.10
CA SER A 489 -22.61 -25.81 5.05
C SER A 489 -22.89 -24.50 5.78
N ASP A 490 -21.82 -23.79 6.14
CA ASP A 490 -21.87 -22.58 6.95
C ASP A 490 -22.44 -21.36 6.19
N PHE A 491 -22.56 -21.46 4.86
CA PHE A 491 -23.07 -20.38 4.01
C PHE A 491 -24.50 -20.61 3.50
N VAL A 492 -25.07 -21.80 3.72
CA VAL A 492 -26.45 -22.14 3.32
C VAL A 492 -27.44 -21.19 4.00
N CYS A 493 -27.33 -21.02 5.33
CA CYS A 493 -28.18 -20.10 6.10
C CYS A 493 -28.05 -18.64 5.65
N LEU A 494 -26.86 -18.24 5.19
CA LEU A 494 -26.59 -16.88 4.70
C LEU A 494 -27.26 -16.65 3.34
N LEU A 495 -27.15 -17.62 2.43
CA LEU A 495 -27.79 -17.58 1.11
C LEU A 495 -29.32 -17.59 1.21
N ASP A 496 -29.89 -18.37 2.13
CA ASP A 496 -31.33 -18.36 2.40
C ASP A 496 -31.80 -16.97 2.87
N ARG A 497 -31.06 -16.32 3.77
CA ARG A 497 -31.37 -14.94 4.21
C ARG A 497 -31.29 -13.92 3.08
N ILE A 498 -30.27 -14.02 2.22
CA ILE A 498 -30.12 -13.13 1.06
C ILE A 498 -31.27 -13.35 0.07
N MET A 499 -31.60 -14.60 -0.23
CA MET A 499 -32.70 -14.94 -1.14
C MET A 499 -34.05 -14.44 -0.60
N HIS A 500 -34.25 -14.49 0.72
CA HIS A 500 -35.47 -13.98 1.35
C HIS A 500 -35.56 -12.45 1.36
N LYS A 501 -34.48 -11.76 1.77
CA LYS A 501 -34.46 -10.29 1.93
C LYS A 501 -34.23 -9.53 0.62
N TYR A 502 -33.50 -10.13 -0.32
CA TYR A 502 -33.12 -9.54 -1.61
C TYR A 502 -33.31 -10.58 -2.74
N PRO A 503 -34.55 -10.98 -3.07
CA PRO A 503 -34.84 -12.08 -3.98
C PRO A 503 -34.27 -11.90 -5.40
N LYS A 504 -34.11 -10.65 -5.85
CA LYS A 504 -33.53 -10.33 -7.16
C LYS A 504 -32.05 -10.65 -7.29
N THR A 505 -31.33 -10.88 -6.18
CA THR A 505 -29.88 -11.13 -6.17
C THR A 505 -29.48 -12.26 -7.10
N PHE A 506 -30.33 -13.28 -7.27
CA PHE A 506 -30.05 -14.47 -8.08
C PHE A 506 -30.79 -14.49 -9.43
N GLU A 507 -31.56 -13.45 -9.77
CA GLU A 507 -32.47 -13.44 -10.94
C GLU A 507 -31.73 -13.62 -12.28
N HIS A 508 -30.52 -13.08 -12.39
CA HIS A 508 -29.68 -13.16 -13.60
C HIS A 508 -28.48 -14.10 -13.44
N PHE A 509 -28.38 -14.77 -12.30
CA PHE A 509 -27.32 -15.71 -12.02
C PHE A 509 -27.66 -17.07 -12.65
N THR A 510 -27.16 -17.29 -13.87
CA THR A 510 -27.32 -18.57 -14.58
C THR A 510 -25.96 -19.06 -15.10
N THR A 511 -25.38 -20.03 -14.40
CA THR A 511 -24.17 -20.71 -14.89
C THR A 511 -24.44 -22.19 -15.10
N LYS A 512 -24.16 -22.69 -16.30
CA LYS A 512 -24.25 -24.12 -16.64
C LYS A 512 -23.11 -24.93 -15.99
N ASN A 513 -22.08 -24.27 -15.46
CA ASN A 513 -20.91 -24.89 -14.84
C ASN A 513 -21.06 -24.92 -13.32
N LYS A 514 -21.34 -26.11 -12.77
CA LYS A 514 -21.54 -26.33 -11.32
C LYS A 514 -20.34 -25.88 -10.47
N LYS A 515 -19.11 -26.09 -10.92
CA LYS A 515 -17.89 -25.72 -10.17
C LYS A 515 -17.69 -24.20 -10.13
N LEU A 516 -17.98 -23.52 -11.23
CA LEU A 516 -17.96 -22.06 -11.31
C LEU A 516 -19.08 -21.44 -10.46
N CYS A 517 -20.25 -22.09 -10.42
CA CYS A 517 -21.37 -21.71 -9.57
C CYS A 517 -20.99 -21.71 -8.08
N THR A 518 -20.47 -22.83 -7.59
CA THR A 518 -20.00 -22.97 -6.20
C THR A 518 -18.95 -21.91 -5.85
N MET A 519 -17.99 -21.66 -6.74
CA MET A 519 -16.96 -20.64 -6.52
C MET A 519 -17.55 -19.23 -6.38
N ASN A 520 -18.50 -18.87 -7.25
CA ASN A 520 -19.16 -17.57 -7.24
C ASN A 520 -20.08 -17.38 -6.02
N LEU A 521 -20.80 -18.43 -5.60
CA LEU A 521 -21.62 -18.42 -4.38
C LEU A 521 -20.75 -18.29 -3.12
N ASN A 522 -19.63 -19.01 -3.04
CA ASN A 522 -18.68 -18.88 -1.94
C ASN A 522 -18.04 -17.48 -1.90
N MET A 523 -17.74 -16.90 -3.07
CA MET A 523 -17.20 -15.54 -3.17
C MET A 523 -18.22 -14.50 -2.65
N LEU A 524 -19.49 -14.62 -3.02
CA LEU A 524 -20.56 -13.75 -2.50
C LEU A 524 -20.67 -13.86 -0.97
N CYS A 525 -20.69 -15.07 -0.44
CA CYS A 525 -20.84 -15.32 1.01
C CYS A 525 -19.65 -14.83 1.82
N THR A 526 -18.43 -15.09 1.35
CA THR A 526 -17.19 -14.65 2.02
C THR A 526 -17.14 -13.12 2.02
N THR A 527 -17.41 -12.50 0.87
CA THR A 527 -17.41 -11.04 0.74
C THR A 527 -18.42 -10.39 1.69
N LEU A 528 -19.63 -10.96 1.82
CA LEU A 528 -20.65 -10.43 2.74
C LEU A 528 -20.28 -10.62 4.21
N ASN A 529 -19.71 -11.78 4.56
CA ASN A 529 -19.28 -12.07 5.91
C ASN A 529 -18.12 -11.15 6.34
N ASP A 530 -17.21 -10.83 5.43
CA ASP A 530 -16.11 -9.91 5.68
C ASP A 530 -16.61 -8.47 5.74
N PHE A 531 -17.47 -8.08 4.78
CA PHE A 531 -18.04 -6.73 4.71
C PHE A 531 -18.85 -6.35 5.96
N THR A 532 -19.58 -7.32 6.54
CA THR A 532 -20.41 -7.09 7.73
C THR A 532 -19.62 -6.98 9.04
N LYS A 533 -18.37 -7.46 9.07
CA LYS A 533 -17.50 -7.46 10.26
C LYS A 533 -16.61 -6.23 10.39
N ILE A 534 -16.56 -5.38 9.37
CA ILE A 534 -15.72 -4.17 9.40
C ILE A 534 -16.32 -3.14 10.36
N SER A 535 -15.47 -2.46 11.13
CA SER A 535 -15.88 -1.32 11.95
C SER A 535 -15.86 0.00 11.15
N MET A 536 -16.79 0.92 11.42
CA MET A 536 -16.82 2.28 10.82
C MET A 536 -15.52 3.06 11.03
N THR A 537 -14.76 2.73 12.08
CA THR A 537 -13.48 3.38 12.37
C THR A 537 -12.33 2.86 11.49
N GLU A 538 -12.44 1.62 10.99
CA GLU A 538 -11.43 0.92 10.19
C GLU A 538 -11.63 1.09 8.68
N VAL A 539 -12.75 1.66 8.25
CA VAL A 539 -13.01 1.93 6.83
C VAL A 539 -12.04 2.98 6.30
N SER A 540 -11.19 2.57 5.36
CA SER A 540 -10.28 3.43 4.61
C SER A 540 -10.76 3.63 3.17
N SER A 541 -10.21 4.63 2.48
CA SER A 541 -10.49 4.89 1.06
C SER A 541 -10.09 3.70 0.18
N GLU A 542 -8.99 3.02 0.50
CA GLU A 542 -8.49 1.85 -0.22
C GLU A 542 -9.47 0.68 -0.09
N MET A 543 -10.00 0.45 1.11
CA MET A 543 -10.97 -0.62 1.37
C MET A 543 -12.27 -0.40 0.58
N ILE A 544 -12.75 0.84 0.46
CA ILE A 544 -13.92 1.15 -0.37
C ILE A 544 -13.66 0.78 -1.84
N VAL A 545 -12.47 1.09 -2.37
CA VAL A 545 -12.10 0.74 -3.74
C VAL A 545 -12.03 -0.77 -3.93
N GLU A 546 -11.42 -1.50 -3.00
CA GLU A 546 -11.34 -2.97 -3.05
C GLU A 546 -12.73 -3.62 -3.07
N TYR A 547 -13.65 -3.18 -2.20
CA TYR A 547 -15.03 -3.70 -2.21
C TYR A 547 -15.79 -3.32 -3.48
N ARG A 548 -15.54 -2.13 -4.06
CA ARG A 548 -16.13 -1.77 -5.37
C ARG A 548 -15.69 -2.73 -6.47
N ASP A 549 -14.41 -3.11 -6.49
CA ASP A 549 -13.87 -4.04 -7.48
C ASP A 549 -14.44 -5.45 -7.30
N VAL A 550 -14.56 -5.93 -6.05
CA VAL A 550 -15.19 -7.23 -5.74
C VAL A 550 -16.67 -7.23 -6.13
N PHE A 551 -17.40 -6.15 -5.85
CA PHE A 551 -18.81 -6.06 -6.22
C PHE A 551 -19.00 -5.99 -7.74
N ALA A 552 -18.14 -5.25 -8.45
CA ALA A 552 -18.16 -5.25 -9.90
C ALA A 552 -17.89 -6.66 -10.47
N CYS A 553 -16.99 -7.43 -9.85
CA CYS A 553 -16.77 -8.83 -10.21
C CYS A 553 -18.03 -9.69 -10.03
N LEU A 554 -18.70 -9.60 -8.88
CA LEU A 554 -19.95 -10.33 -8.59
C LEU A 554 -21.09 -9.94 -9.54
N GLN A 555 -21.22 -8.65 -9.87
CA GLN A 555 -22.21 -8.17 -10.85
C GLN A 555 -21.94 -8.72 -12.25
N ASN A 556 -20.66 -8.81 -12.66
CA ASN A 556 -20.27 -9.45 -13.93
C ASN A 556 -20.56 -10.96 -13.96
N GLN A 557 -20.68 -11.61 -12.79
CA GLN A 557 -21.11 -13.00 -12.68
C GLN A 557 -22.65 -13.16 -12.67
N GLY A 558 -23.41 -12.07 -12.79
CA GLY A 558 -24.87 -12.09 -12.88
C GLY A 558 -25.60 -11.91 -11.55
N PHE A 559 -24.91 -11.59 -10.45
CA PHE A 559 -25.59 -11.26 -9.19
C PHE A 559 -26.09 -9.82 -9.18
N ASP A 560 -27.37 -9.62 -8.85
CA ASP A 560 -27.90 -8.27 -8.57
C ASP A 560 -27.65 -7.88 -7.11
N ILE A 561 -26.45 -7.35 -6.85
CA ILE A 561 -26.02 -6.85 -5.54
C ILE A 561 -26.10 -5.32 -5.44
N SER A 562 -27.03 -4.69 -6.15
CA SER A 562 -27.21 -3.22 -6.14
C SER A 562 -27.44 -2.66 -4.73
N TRP A 563 -28.08 -3.44 -3.85
CA TRP A 563 -28.28 -3.11 -2.44
C TRP A 563 -26.96 -2.98 -1.66
N LEU A 564 -25.97 -3.82 -1.97
CA LEU A 564 -24.65 -3.82 -1.35
C LEU A 564 -23.79 -2.66 -1.85
N VAL A 565 -23.86 -2.39 -3.17
CA VAL A 565 -23.21 -1.23 -3.79
C VAL A 565 -23.74 0.08 -3.22
N ASN A 566 -25.06 0.20 -3.04
CA ASN A 566 -25.68 1.36 -2.42
C ASN A 566 -25.23 1.54 -0.96
N ARG A 567 -25.09 0.44 -0.21
CA ARG A 567 -24.59 0.48 1.17
C ARG A 567 -23.13 0.95 1.23
N LEU A 568 -22.28 0.49 0.32
CA LEU A 568 -20.88 0.94 0.24
C LEU A 568 -20.78 2.43 -0.11
N ASN A 569 -21.59 2.92 -1.05
CA ASN A 569 -21.69 4.35 -1.38
C ASN A 569 -22.10 5.18 -0.16
N TYR A 570 -23.04 4.67 0.64
CA TYR A 570 -23.51 5.32 1.86
C TYR A 570 -22.41 5.39 2.95
N ILE A 571 -21.67 4.30 3.15
CA ILE A 571 -20.53 4.25 4.10
C ILE A 571 -19.42 5.21 3.67
N GLU A 572 -19.06 5.22 2.38
CA GLU A 572 -18.06 6.15 1.84
C GLU A 572 -18.48 7.60 2.07
N HIS A 573 -19.75 7.92 1.82
CA HIS A 573 -20.29 9.24 2.08
C HIS A 573 -20.21 9.62 3.57
N LEU A 574 -20.59 8.72 4.48
CA LEU A 574 -20.54 8.94 5.93
C LEU A 574 -19.11 9.10 6.48
N ARG A 575 -18.15 8.33 5.94
CA ARG A 575 -16.78 8.33 6.46
C ARG A 575 -15.93 9.48 5.92
N PHE A 576 -16.14 9.88 4.66
CA PHE A 576 -15.22 10.78 3.95
C PHE A 576 -15.83 12.13 3.54
N SER A 577 -17.10 12.39 3.83
CA SER A 577 -17.70 13.74 3.72
C SER A 577 -17.65 14.49 5.07
N LYS A 578 -17.58 15.83 5.05
CA LYS A 578 -17.41 16.73 6.22
C LYS A 578 -18.26 16.36 7.46
N PRO A 579 -17.78 16.67 8.68
CA PRO A 579 -17.75 15.71 9.78
C PRO A 579 -18.95 15.84 10.73
N LEU A 580 -19.71 14.77 10.92
CA LEU A 580 -20.44 14.55 12.18
C LEU A 580 -19.65 13.63 13.13
N ILE A 581 -18.77 12.78 12.58
CA ILE A 581 -18.09 11.71 13.33
C ILE A 581 -16.81 12.20 14.05
N PRO A 582 -15.92 13.00 13.41
CA PRO A 582 -14.81 13.65 14.12
C PRO A 582 -15.23 14.58 15.26
N GLU A 583 -16.39 15.25 15.15
CA GLU A 583 -16.94 16.09 16.22
C GLU A 583 -17.49 15.24 17.38
N LEU A 584 -18.08 14.07 17.11
CA LEU A 584 -18.47 13.09 18.12
C LEU A 584 -17.28 12.53 18.92
N HIS A 585 -16.13 12.30 18.27
CA HIS A 585 -14.92 11.81 18.94
C HIS A 585 -14.14 12.89 19.70
N ALA A 586 -14.28 14.16 19.33
CA ALA A 586 -13.65 15.29 20.03
C ALA A 586 -14.36 15.65 21.36
N ILE A 587 -15.53 15.08 21.59
CA ILE A 587 -16.42 15.35 22.71
C ILE A 587 -16.15 14.42 23.90
N ASP A 588 -15.24 13.44 23.81
CA ASP A 588 -15.01 12.40 24.84
C ASP A 588 -14.17 12.85 26.07
N CYS A 589 -14.11 14.15 26.38
CA CYS A 589 -13.47 14.69 27.59
C CYS A 589 -14.45 15.58 28.38
N ASP A 590 -14.79 15.13 29.61
CA ASP A 590 -15.62 15.73 30.69
C ASP A 590 -17.09 15.27 30.86
N ILE A 591 -17.28 14.23 31.69
CA ILE A 591 -18.38 13.23 31.69
C ILE A 591 -19.81 13.69 32.06
N GLN A 592 -20.12 14.93 32.48
CA GLN A 592 -21.49 15.28 32.92
C GLN A 592 -22.31 16.13 31.95
N ASP A 593 -21.76 17.19 31.34
CA ASP A 593 -22.48 17.96 30.30
C ASP A 593 -22.63 17.17 28.99
N LEU A 594 -21.82 16.12 28.83
CA LEU A 594 -21.74 15.26 27.66
C LEU A 594 -22.89 14.28 27.50
N GLN A 595 -23.50 13.81 28.58
CA GLN A 595 -24.63 12.88 28.46
C GLN A 595 -25.86 13.58 27.89
N ALA A 596 -26.10 14.82 28.30
CA ALA A 596 -27.17 15.66 27.75
C ALA A 596 -26.92 15.99 26.27
N LEU A 597 -25.69 16.36 25.91
CA LEU A 597 -25.32 16.69 24.54
C LEU A 597 -25.34 15.46 23.61
N ARG A 598 -24.88 14.30 24.10
CA ARG A 598 -24.95 13.02 23.38
C ARG A 598 -26.38 12.59 23.14
N MET A 599 -27.27 12.71 24.13
CA MET A 599 -28.70 12.43 23.95
C MET A 599 -29.35 13.39 22.94
N ALA A 600 -29.03 14.68 23.01
CA ALA A 600 -29.53 15.67 22.04
C ALA A 600 -29.05 15.35 20.60
N LYS A 601 -27.77 15.02 20.42
CA LYS A 601 -27.20 14.67 19.10
C LYS A 601 -27.70 13.33 18.57
N MET A 602 -27.90 12.34 19.42
CA MET A 602 -28.50 11.05 19.02
C MET A 602 -29.96 11.25 18.58
N THR A 603 -30.68 12.17 19.22
CA THR A 603 -32.05 12.54 18.82
C THR A 603 -32.07 13.27 17.47
N GLU A 604 -31.11 14.16 17.20
CA GLU A 604 -30.95 14.79 15.88
C GLU A 604 -30.66 13.77 14.77
N ILE A 605 -29.78 12.79 15.03
CA ILE A 605 -29.46 11.71 14.09
C ILE A 605 -30.68 10.83 13.83
N GLN A 606 -31.42 10.45 14.87
CA GLN A 606 -32.67 9.70 14.76
C GLN A 606 -33.71 10.45 13.91
N ASN A 607 -33.85 11.75 14.11
CA ASN A 607 -34.80 12.58 13.36
C ASN A 607 -34.39 12.77 11.89
N ALA A 608 -33.08 12.82 11.60
CA ALA A 608 -32.56 13.02 10.25
C ALA A 608 -32.43 11.72 9.44
N PHE A 609 -32.13 10.59 10.11
CA PHE A 609 -31.72 9.34 9.46
C PHE A 609 -32.45 8.08 9.96
N GLY A 610 -33.39 8.22 10.90
CA GLY A 610 -34.13 7.10 11.49
C GLY A 610 -33.28 6.18 12.37
N THR A 611 -33.86 5.05 12.80
CA THR A 611 -33.20 4.03 13.66
C THR A 611 -31.92 3.46 13.05
N MET A 612 -31.80 3.50 11.72
CA MET A 612 -30.60 3.07 11.00
C MET A 612 -29.39 3.99 11.25
N GLY A 613 -29.61 5.28 11.52
CA GLY A 613 -28.54 6.24 11.82
C GLY A 613 -27.96 6.07 13.23
N THR A 614 -28.78 5.66 14.19
CA THR A 614 -28.37 5.46 15.59
C THR A 614 -27.53 4.19 15.77
N ASP A 615 -27.85 3.11 15.04
CA ASP A 615 -27.12 1.84 15.12
C ASP A 615 -25.69 1.94 14.54
N LEU A 616 -25.51 2.76 13.50
CA LEU A 616 -24.20 3.06 12.92
C LEU A 616 -23.34 3.94 13.84
N ALA A 617 -23.95 4.88 14.56
CA ALA A 617 -23.26 5.68 15.57
C ALA A 617 -22.78 4.85 16.77
N ALA A 618 -23.35 3.64 16.97
CA ALA A 618 -22.93 2.66 17.97
C ALA A 618 -21.80 1.73 17.49
N GLY A 619 -21.30 1.88 16.25
CA GLY A 619 -20.02 1.32 15.81
C GLY A 619 -20.05 0.03 14.96
N SER A 620 -21.22 -0.47 14.55
CA SER A 620 -21.34 -1.70 13.73
C SER A 620 -21.83 -1.39 12.29
N ILE A 621 -21.07 -1.80 11.26
CA ILE A 621 -21.40 -1.51 9.85
C ILE A 621 -22.50 -2.42 9.28
N GLY A 622 -22.55 -3.68 9.75
CA GLY A 622 -23.25 -4.75 9.05
C GLY A 622 -24.36 -5.48 9.80
N TYR A 623 -24.66 -5.11 11.05
CA TYR A 623 -25.64 -5.84 11.87
C TYR A 623 -27.08 -5.74 11.34
N ASP A 624 -27.40 -4.66 10.61
CA ASP A 624 -28.72 -4.35 10.03
C ASP A 624 -28.98 -4.99 8.65
N LEU A 625 -27.93 -5.41 7.93
CA LEU A 625 -28.04 -5.98 6.60
C LEU A 625 -28.68 -7.38 6.61
N LEU A 626 -28.50 -8.16 7.68
CA LEU A 626 -28.92 -9.56 7.76
C LEU A 626 -29.60 -9.94 9.08
N SER A 627 -29.90 -8.96 9.95
CA SER A 627 -30.83 -9.15 11.07
C SER A 627 -32.24 -9.39 10.53
N GLY A 628 -32.90 -10.41 11.08
CA GLY A 628 -34.32 -10.67 10.87
C GLY A 628 -35.19 -9.82 11.81
N PRO A 629 -36.53 -9.96 11.75
CA PRO A 629 -37.39 -9.50 12.83
C PRO A 629 -37.03 -10.15 14.16
#